data_AF-A0A807N1V1-F1
#
_entry.id   AF-A0A807N1V1-F1
#
_cell.length_a   1.000
_cell.length_b   1.000
_cell.length_c   1.000
_cell.angle_alpha   90.00
_cell.angle_beta   90.00
_cell.angle_gamma   90.00
#
_symmetry.space_group_name_H-M   'P 1'
#
loop_
_entity.id
_entity.type
_entity.pdbx_description
1 polymer ?
#
loop_
_entity_poly.entity_id
_entity_poly.type
_entity_poly.pdbx_seq_one_letter_code
_entity_poly.pdbx_strand_id
1 'polypeptide(L)'
;MKGPPMAIPQLSSAQLESAREAATQARRARAELKEQVKNGTVSFTDALGRAVGDDTLSRIKVIDLLRAMPRVGVTRATEIMENLQIAPNRRIRGLGRHQIDRLNELFS
;
A
#
# COMPACT_ATOMS: atom_id res chain seq x y z
N MET A 1 26.69 34.40 -5.08
CA MET A 1 25.66 34.51 -6.13
C MET A 1 24.64 33.40 -5.89
N LYS A 2 23.37 33.72 -5.60
CA LYS A 2 22.28 32.73 -5.53
C LYS A 2 21.86 32.41 -6.96
N GLY A 3 21.86 31.13 -7.35
CA GLY A 3 21.40 30.69 -8.67
C GLY A 3 19.93 31.06 -8.91
N PRO A 4 19.48 31.17 -10.18
CA PRO A 4 18.10 31.52 -10.48
C PRO A 4 17.15 30.50 -9.83
N PRO A 5 15.97 30.93 -9.33
CA PRO A 5 15.01 30.02 -8.73
C PRO A 5 14.64 28.95 -9.77
N MET A 6 14.81 27.67 -9.41
CA MET A 6 14.37 26.56 -10.26
C MET A 6 12.86 26.70 -10.51
N ALA A 7 12.47 27.11 -11.71
CA ALA A 7 11.08 27.14 -12.13
C ALA A 7 10.54 25.70 -12.12
N ILE A 8 9.51 25.44 -11.31
CA ILE A 8 8.79 24.17 -11.34
C ILE A 8 8.15 24.07 -12.74
N PRO A 9 8.47 23.03 -13.53
CA PRO A 9 7.90 22.88 -14.86
C PRO A 9 6.37 22.78 -14.77
N GLN A 10 5.66 23.66 -15.48
CA GLN A 10 4.20 23.56 -15.58
C GLN A 10 3.86 22.47 -16.59
N LEU A 11 3.05 21.49 -16.17
CA LEU A 11 2.57 20.44 -17.05
C LEU A 11 1.58 21.01 -18.07
N SER A 12 1.68 20.54 -19.31
CA SER A 12 0.64 20.78 -20.32
C SER A 12 -0.70 20.17 -19.91
N SER A 13 -1.81 20.62 -20.50
CA SER A 13 -3.14 20.06 -20.27
C SER A 13 -3.18 18.54 -20.47
N ALA A 14 -2.58 18.04 -21.55
CA ALA A 14 -2.48 16.62 -21.86
C ALA A 14 -1.68 15.83 -20.80
N GLN A 15 -0.56 16.38 -20.32
CA GLN A 15 0.22 15.74 -19.26
C GLN A 15 -0.54 15.70 -17.92
N LEU A 16 -1.30 16.76 -17.60
CA LEU A 16 -2.15 16.78 -16.41
C LEU A 16 -3.28 15.76 -16.48
N GLU A 17 -3.92 15.62 -17.64
CA GLU A 17 -4.96 14.62 -17.88
C GLU A 17 -4.41 13.20 -17.74
N SER A 18 -3.30 12.89 -18.41
CA SER A 18 -2.60 11.61 -18.27
C SER A 18 -2.19 11.32 -16.81
N ALA A 19 -1.70 12.31 -16.07
CA ALA A 19 -1.36 12.15 -14.66
C ALA A 19 -2.59 11.85 -13.78
N ARG A 20 -3.75 12.46 -14.09
CA ARG A 20 -5.02 12.20 -13.40
C ARG A 20 -5.53 10.79 -13.69
N GLU A 21 -5.45 10.35 -14.94
CA GLU A 21 -5.81 9.00 -15.35
C GLU A 21 -4.93 7.97 -14.64
N ALA A 22 -3.61 8.14 -14.68
CA ALA A 22 -2.67 7.27 -13.98
C ALA A 22 -2.94 7.21 -12.47
N ALA A 23 -3.22 8.36 -11.83
CA ALA A 23 -3.60 8.40 -10.42
C ALA A 23 -4.93 7.66 -10.14
N THR A 24 -5.89 7.73 -11.06
CA THR A 24 -7.17 7.02 -10.97
C THR A 24 -6.97 5.52 -11.09
N GLN A 25 -6.21 5.05 -12.08
CA GLN A 25 -5.89 3.64 -12.24
C GLN A 25 -5.14 3.09 -11.03
N ALA A 26 -4.17 3.85 -10.50
CA ALA A 26 -3.44 3.45 -9.30
C ALA A 26 -4.35 3.33 -8.08
N ARG A 27 -5.35 4.20 -7.93
CA ARG A 27 -6.35 4.09 -6.85
C ARG A 27 -7.24 2.86 -7.04
N ARG A 28 -7.68 2.58 -8.27
CA ARG A 28 -8.50 1.41 -8.61
C ARG A 28 -7.76 0.11 -8.31
N ALA A 29 -6.54 -0.07 -8.78
CA ALA A 29 -5.73 -1.26 -8.53
C ALA A 29 -5.56 -1.56 -7.03
N ARG A 30 -5.30 -0.52 -6.21
CA ARG A 30 -5.20 -0.68 -4.76
C ARG A 30 -6.53 -1.02 -4.10
N ALA A 31 -7.65 -0.48 -4.59
CA ALA A 31 -8.97 -0.80 -4.08
C ALA A 31 -9.36 -2.23 -4.42
N GLU A 32 -9.05 -2.67 -5.65
CA GLU A 32 -9.33 -4.01 -6.14
C GLU A 32 -8.57 -5.08 -5.36
N LEU A 33 -7.26 -4.89 -5.10
CA LEU A 33 -6.51 -5.83 -4.27
C LEU A 33 -7.14 -6.00 -2.87
N LYS A 34 -7.58 -4.90 -2.25
CA LYS A 34 -8.25 -4.95 -0.95
C LYS A 34 -9.60 -5.66 -1.03
N GLU A 35 -10.36 -5.46 -2.10
CA GLU A 35 -11.64 -6.15 -2.29
C GLU A 35 -11.44 -7.66 -2.52
N GLN A 36 -10.38 -8.05 -3.25
CA GLN A 36 -9.98 -9.45 -3.43
C GLN A 36 -9.55 -10.11 -2.11
N VAL A 37 -8.93 -9.37 -1.20
CA VAL A 37 -8.64 -9.87 0.16
C VAL A 37 -9.92 -9.98 0.99
N LYS A 38 -10.79 -8.98 0.89
CA LYS A 38 -12.06 -8.92 1.63
C LYS A 38 -13.04 -10.02 1.26
N ASN A 39 -13.11 -10.38 -0.02
CA ASN A 39 -13.99 -11.45 -0.49
C ASN A 39 -13.32 -12.85 -0.40
N GLY A 40 -12.06 -12.93 0.04
CA GLY A 40 -11.31 -14.19 0.16
C GLY A 40 -10.82 -14.78 -1.17
N THR A 41 -10.86 -14.01 -2.27
CA THR A 41 -10.32 -14.43 -3.58
C THR A 41 -8.79 -14.55 -3.53
N VAL A 42 -8.14 -13.73 -2.70
CA VAL A 42 -6.69 -13.73 -2.48
C VAL A 42 -6.42 -13.71 -0.99
N SER A 43 -5.50 -14.55 -0.51
CA SER A 43 -5.09 -14.52 0.89
C SER A 43 -4.32 -13.24 1.23
N PHE A 44 -4.19 -12.92 2.51
CA PHE A 44 -3.39 -11.76 2.92
C PHE A 44 -1.91 -11.89 2.51
N THR A 45 -1.33 -13.08 2.68
CA THR A 45 0.08 -13.35 2.35
C THR A 45 0.33 -13.25 0.84
N ASP A 46 -0.58 -13.76 0.01
CA ASP A 46 -0.53 -13.59 -1.45
C ASP A 46 -0.63 -12.12 -1.85
N ALA A 47 -1.57 -11.38 -1.26
CA ALA A 47 -1.75 -9.96 -1.54
C ALA A 47 -0.53 -9.13 -1.13
N LEU A 48 0.07 -9.45 0.03
CA LEU A 48 1.32 -8.84 0.50
C LEU A 48 2.47 -9.14 -0.48
N GLY A 49 2.62 -10.40 -0.90
CA GLY A 49 3.63 -10.82 -1.87
C GLY A 49 3.52 -10.08 -3.21
N ARG A 50 2.30 -10.01 -3.77
CA ARG A 50 2.02 -9.22 -4.99
C ARG A 50 2.38 -7.75 -4.81
N ALA A 51 2.01 -7.17 -3.67
CA ALA A 51 2.23 -5.76 -3.41
C ALA A 51 3.71 -5.39 -3.20
N VAL A 52 4.55 -6.30 -2.69
CA VAL A 52 5.99 -6.04 -2.50
C VAL A 52 6.71 -5.79 -3.83
N GLY A 53 6.32 -6.49 -4.90
CA GLY A 53 6.93 -6.36 -6.23
C GLY A 53 6.32 -5.28 -7.14
N ASP A 54 5.26 -4.61 -6.71
CA ASP A 54 4.48 -3.70 -7.55
C ASP A 54 4.54 -2.24 -7.03
N ASP A 55 4.95 -1.30 -7.89
CA ASP A 55 5.15 0.11 -7.53
C ASP A 55 3.85 0.85 -7.14
N THR A 56 2.70 0.36 -7.59
CA THR A 56 1.38 0.93 -7.30
C THR A 56 0.81 0.36 -6.01
N LEU A 57 0.89 -0.96 -5.84
CA LEU A 57 0.34 -1.72 -4.71
C LEU A 57 1.24 -1.60 -3.48
N SER A 58 2.57 -1.51 -3.63
CA SER A 58 3.51 -1.29 -2.52
C SER A 58 3.24 0.00 -1.76
N ARG A 59 2.51 0.95 -2.37
CA ARG A 59 2.08 2.18 -1.71
C ARG A 59 0.89 1.99 -0.77
N ILE A 60 0.23 0.84 -0.72
CA ILE A 60 -0.84 0.56 0.26
C ILE A 60 -0.27 0.66 1.68
N LYS A 61 -1.04 1.22 2.62
CA LYS A 61 -0.69 1.16 4.05
C LYS A 61 -0.93 -0.27 4.55
N VAL A 62 -0.01 -0.79 5.35
CA VAL A 62 -0.10 -2.17 5.87
C VAL A 62 -1.39 -2.37 6.66
N ILE A 63 -1.74 -1.40 7.51
CA ILE A 63 -2.99 -1.42 8.29
C ILE A 63 -4.25 -1.47 7.41
N ASP A 64 -4.25 -0.86 6.23
CA ASP A 64 -5.40 -0.88 5.32
C ASP A 64 -5.56 -2.25 4.64
N LEU A 65 -4.46 -2.95 4.39
CA LEU A 65 -4.49 -4.32 3.87
C LEU A 65 -4.92 -5.31 4.96
N LEU A 66 -4.42 -5.16 6.20
CA LEU A 66 -4.87 -5.95 7.34
C LEU A 66 -6.38 -5.80 7.56
N ARG A 67 -6.89 -4.57 7.55
CA ARG A 67 -8.33 -4.28 7.71
C ARG A 67 -9.21 -4.72 6.55
N ALA A 68 -8.61 -5.06 5.41
CA ALA A 68 -9.36 -5.63 4.29
C ALA A 68 -9.76 -7.08 4.57
N MET A 69 -9.03 -7.80 5.43
CA MET A 69 -9.35 -9.19 5.73
C MET A 69 -10.69 -9.35 6.45
N PRO A 70 -11.44 -10.44 6.17
CA PRO A 70 -12.59 -10.83 6.97
C PRO A 70 -12.20 -10.96 8.45
N ARG A 71 -13.07 -10.47 9.35
CA ARG A 71 -12.91 -10.60 10.81
C ARG A 71 -11.69 -9.84 11.41
N VAL A 72 -11.05 -8.97 10.64
CA VAL A 72 -9.96 -8.10 11.12
C VAL A 72 -10.42 -6.64 11.11
N GLY A 73 -10.91 -6.20 12.28
CA GLY A 73 -11.33 -4.82 12.51
C GLY A 73 -10.16 -3.87 12.83
N VAL A 74 -10.49 -2.62 13.16
CA VAL A 74 -9.51 -1.58 13.54
C VAL A 74 -8.65 -2.04 14.72
N THR A 75 -9.27 -2.52 15.80
CA THR A 75 -8.58 -2.96 17.02
C THR A 75 -7.56 -4.06 16.73
N ARG A 76 -7.99 -5.16 16.11
CA ARG A 76 -7.13 -6.31 15.79
C ARG A 76 -5.99 -5.90 14.85
N ALA A 77 -6.25 -5.07 13.83
CA ALA A 77 -5.21 -4.60 12.92
C ALA A 77 -4.15 -3.75 13.64
N THR A 78 -4.56 -2.89 14.57
CA THR A 78 -3.64 -2.08 15.39
C THR A 78 -2.79 -2.97 16.30
N GLU A 79 -3.40 -3.92 17.01
CA GLU A 79 -2.68 -4.86 17.90
C GLU A 79 -1.61 -5.66 17.14
N ILE A 80 -1.94 -6.16 15.93
CA ILE A 80 -0.97 -6.86 15.08
C ILE A 80 0.21 -5.95 14.73
N MET A 81 -0.07 -4.71 14.32
CA MET A 81 0.96 -3.74 13.96
C MET A 81 1.86 -3.44 15.17
N GLU A 82 1.30 -3.24 16.35
CA GLU A 82 2.03 -2.98 17.60
C GLU A 82 2.90 -4.18 18.01
N ASN A 83 2.32 -5.39 18.03
CA ASN A 83 3.03 -6.63 18.38
C ASN A 83 4.21 -6.91 17.44
N LEU A 84 4.06 -6.58 16.15
CA LEU A 84 5.12 -6.73 15.16
C LEU A 84 6.05 -5.51 15.07
N GLN A 85 5.83 -4.49 15.89
CA GLN A 85 6.58 -3.23 15.92
C GLN A 85 6.61 -2.53 14.55
N ILE A 86 5.46 -2.52 13.88
CA ILE A 86 5.25 -1.85 12.60
C ILE A 86 4.58 -0.51 12.88
N ALA A 87 5.21 0.60 12.46
CA ALA A 87 4.66 1.94 12.65
C ALA A 87 3.26 2.08 12.00
N PRO A 88 2.29 2.78 12.62
CA PRO A 88 0.91 2.88 12.13
C PRO A 88 0.75 3.43 10.70
N ASN A 89 1.69 4.28 10.25
CA ASN A 89 1.71 4.86 8.91
C ASN A 89 2.58 4.10 7.91
N ARG A 90 3.09 2.92 8.26
CA ARG A 90 3.94 2.10 7.38
C ARG A 90 3.18 1.69 6.12
N ARG A 91 3.85 1.83 4.96
CA ARG A 91 3.42 1.30 3.67
C ARG A 91 4.19 0.03 3.35
N ILE A 92 3.61 -0.83 2.51
CA ILE A 92 4.20 -2.12 2.13
C ILE A 92 5.62 -1.95 1.57
N ARG A 93 5.86 -0.93 0.73
CA ARG A 93 7.19 -0.57 0.20
C ARG A 93 8.27 -0.40 1.27
N GLY A 94 7.86 0.00 2.47
CA GLY A 94 8.78 0.24 3.58
C GLY A 94 8.97 -0.96 4.51
N LEU A 95 8.26 -2.07 4.31
CA LEU A 95 8.43 -3.22 5.19
C LEU A 95 9.84 -3.81 5.04
N GLY A 96 10.52 -3.99 6.17
CA GLY A 96 11.76 -4.74 6.21
C GLY A 96 11.50 -6.23 6.02
N ARG A 97 12.51 -6.99 5.57
CA ARG A 97 12.39 -8.44 5.30
C ARG A 97 11.78 -9.21 6.50
N HIS A 98 12.31 -8.99 7.70
CA HIS A 98 11.79 -9.62 8.93
C HIS A 98 10.37 -9.19 9.31
N GLN A 99 9.89 -8.03 8.86
CA GLN A 99 8.49 -7.64 9.09
C GLN A 99 7.56 -8.37 8.12
N ILE A 100 8.00 -8.57 6.87
CA ILE A 100 7.28 -9.38 5.88
C ILE A 100 7.20 -10.83 6.33
N ASP A 101 8.33 -11.41 6.75
CA ASP A 101 8.38 -12.80 7.21
C ASP A 101 7.46 -13.03 8.43
N ARG A 102 7.52 -12.16 9.46
CA ARG A 102 6.62 -12.24 10.62
C ARG A 102 5.14 -12.06 10.28
N LEU A 103 4.81 -11.21 9.31
CA LEU A 103 3.45 -11.06 8.80
C LEU A 103 3.00 -12.34 8.08
N ASN A 104 3.87 -12.96 7.28
CA ASN A 104 3.54 -14.22 6.60
C ASN A 104 3.37 -15.37 7.59
N GLU A 105 4.23 -15.47 8.60
CA GLU A 105 4.12 -16.49 9.66
C GLU A 105 2.81 -16.37 10.44
N LEU A 106 2.35 -15.15 10.73
CA LEU A 106 1.10 -14.93 11.46
C LEU A 106 -0.16 -15.37 10.70
N PHE A 107 -0.09 -15.40 9.37
CA PHE A 107 -1.25 -15.66 8.49
C PHE A 107 -1.04 -16.83 7.53
N SER A 108 -0.02 -17.67 7.76
CA SER A 108 0.18 -18.93 7.03
C SER A 108 -0.85 -19.99 7.44
#